data_AF-A0A845A5T8-F1
#
_entry.id   AF-A0A845A5T8-F1
#
_cell.length_a   1.000
_cell.length_b   1.000
_cell.length_c   1.000
_cell.angle_alpha   90.00
_cell.angle_beta   90.00
_cell.angle_gamma   90.00
#
_symmetry.space_group_name_H-M   'P 1'
#
loop_
_entity.id
_entity.type
_entity.pdbx_description
1 polymer ?
#
loop_
_entity_poly.entity_id
_entity_poly.type
_entity_poly.pdbx_seq_one_letter_code
_entity_poly.pdbx_strand_id
1 'polypeptide(L)'
;MKAAFAWLGRTGLTYLLLFAGLAFFVFVWPSVRDGFTAETLRQDTMSLEAVRGELASDYASARSALGRSAETYREESGEALSARLTTARAERAAAVAELEQGGGWLDAVRPSRILATKRLELRIGALDAEIALLTEATSLADARARQARHARMPTERSIAEAARYCTLWTARLASFEARTPLAREIEAYLRGERQRLEAAKARECDKQRDWELQRRTALEATRALATAQDSFDTARSQAIGALPDPANEIDGRTLRDIAWMALLALLAILLTPLAIRTLFYYGLAPLVERGPPIRLATPSGMRAVPSAPAPSRPTLAVTLADGQELLVRQSYLQSSPSGAEMRTQWLLSWRNVLTSLASGMAFLTRASGPDKTFGISARDDPFAEIARIDMPAASAMVMQPRALAAIVQPVDRPLQIRSRWRLFSLHAWLTFQFRYLVFYGPGTLIVKGGRGVRVERAEDGRRFGQDQLIGFSADTAYSVARNETFAPYLMGREPLFRDRVATDAGDTEGILVIEEAPLAGRRKGLRGGLEGAFDAALKAFGI
;
A
#
# COMPACT_ATOMS: atom_id res chain seq x y z
N MET A 1 -20.18 -7.73 -17.04
CA MET A 1 -19.05 -8.21 -16.20
C MET A 1 -17.98 -7.14 -15.92
N LYS A 2 -17.41 -6.43 -16.92
CA LYS A 2 -16.36 -5.41 -16.66
C LYS A 2 -16.78 -4.23 -15.75
N ALA A 3 -18.04 -3.79 -15.80
CA ALA A 3 -18.56 -2.73 -14.93
C ALA A 3 -18.78 -3.18 -13.47
N ALA A 4 -19.14 -4.46 -13.26
CA ALA A 4 -19.22 -5.05 -11.93
C ALA A 4 -17.81 -5.16 -11.32
N PHE A 5 -16.80 -5.53 -12.10
CA PHE A 5 -15.40 -5.57 -11.65
C PHE A 5 -14.83 -4.18 -11.30
N ALA A 6 -15.19 -3.13 -12.04
CA ALA A 6 -14.76 -1.76 -11.71
C ALA A 6 -15.42 -1.24 -10.41
N TRP A 7 -16.69 -1.57 -10.19
CA TRP A 7 -17.40 -1.25 -8.94
C TRP A 7 -16.90 -2.11 -7.76
N LEU A 8 -16.69 -3.41 -7.97
CA LEU A 8 -16.09 -4.30 -6.97
C LEU A 8 -14.64 -3.90 -6.65
N GLY A 9 -13.88 -3.43 -7.64
CA GLY A 9 -12.51 -2.95 -7.43
C GLY A 9 -12.48 -1.69 -6.57
N ARG A 10 -13.37 -0.73 -6.83
CA ARG A 10 -13.41 0.53 -6.06
C ARG A 10 -14.06 0.38 -4.68
N THR A 11 -15.07 -0.46 -4.55
CA THR A 11 -15.86 -0.62 -3.31
C THR A 11 -15.34 -1.79 -2.47
N GLY A 12 -14.90 -2.86 -3.11
CA GLY A 12 -14.33 -4.04 -2.47
C GLY A 12 -12.94 -3.81 -1.88
N LEU A 13 -12.10 -2.95 -2.48
CA LEU A 13 -10.84 -2.54 -1.85
C LEU A 13 -11.08 -1.78 -0.54
N THR A 14 -12.01 -0.83 -0.53
CA THR A 14 -12.43 -0.14 0.71
C THR A 14 -12.99 -1.12 1.74
N TYR A 15 -13.77 -2.12 1.32
CA TYR A 15 -14.32 -3.12 2.23
C TYR A 15 -13.24 -4.04 2.80
N LEU A 16 -12.26 -4.45 1.98
CA LEU A 16 -11.10 -5.24 2.39
C LEU A 16 -10.23 -4.48 3.40
N LEU A 17 -9.97 -3.19 3.14
CA LEU A 17 -9.21 -2.34 4.05
C LEU A 17 -9.94 -2.10 5.37
N LEU A 18 -11.26 -1.89 5.32
CA LEU A 18 -12.08 -1.69 6.52
C LEU A 18 -12.17 -2.98 7.34
N PHE A 19 -12.33 -4.13 6.68
CA PHE A 19 -12.27 -5.45 7.31
C PHE A 19 -10.90 -5.73 7.93
N ALA A 20 -9.80 -5.42 7.23
CA ALA A 20 -8.45 -5.57 7.77
C ALA A 20 -8.22 -4.66 9.00
N GLY A 21 -8.71 -3.42 8.96
CA GLY A 21 -8.66 -2.50 10.11
C GLY A 21 -9.49 -3.00 11.30
N LEU A 22 -10.67 -3.56 11.05
CA LEU A 22 -11.54 -4.14 12.09
C LEU A 22 -10.93 -5.40 12.68
N ALA A 23 -10.38 -6.29 11.84
CA ALA A 23 -9.67 -7.49 12.26
C ALA A 23 -8.42 -7.14 13.10
N PHE A 24 -7.67 -6.10 12.71
CA PHE A 24 -6.58 -5.58 13.52
C PHE A 24 -7.08 -5.09 14.89
N PHE A 25 -8.17 -4.30 14.92
CA PHE A 25 -8.71 -3.80 16.18
C PHE A 25 -9.25 -4.90 17.10
N VAL A 26 -9.81 -5.98 16.55
CA VAL A 26 -10.39 -7.07 17.35
C VAL A 26 -9.34 -8.07 17.81
N PHE A 27 -8.42 -8.47 16.92
CA PHE A 27 -7.49 -9.56 17.21
C PHE A 27 -6.11 -9.07 17.69
N VAL A 28 -5.66 -7.90 17.24
CA VAL A 28 -4.32 -7.39 17.56
C VAL A 28 -4.38 -6.43 18.75
N TRP A 29 -5.32 -5.48 18.76
CA TRP A 29 -5.39 -4.43 19.78
C TRP A 29 -5.39 -4.92 21.24
N PRO A 30 -6.12 -5.99 21.63
CA PRO A 30 -6.11 -6.47 23.01
C PRO A 30 -4.72 -6.90 23.50
N SER A 31 -3.92 -7.53 22.63
CA SER A 31 -2.54 -7.95 22.94
C SER A 31 -1.56 -6.77 23.05
N VAL A 32 -1.88 -5.64 22.41
CA VAL A 32 -1.03 -4.44 22.40
C VAL A 32 -1.40 -3.48 23.53
N ARG A 33 -2.67 -3.46 23.97
CA ARG A 33 -3.16 -2.49 24.97
C ARG A 33 -2.41 -2.59 26.30
N ASP A 34 -2.10 -3.82 26.74
CA ASP A 34 -1.53 -4.08 28.06
C ASP A 34 -0.06 -3.62 28.14
N GLY A 35 0.57 -3.29 27.00
CA GLY A 35 1.92 -2.74 26.91
C GLY A 35 2.00 -1.21 26.70
N PHE A 36 0.87 -0.48 26.75
CA PHE A 36 0.85 0.98 26.64
C PHE A 36 0.80 1.63 28.03
N THR A 37 1.98 1.94 28.58
CA THR A 37 2.13 2.86 29.71
C THR A 37 2.48 4.25 29.17
N ALA A 38 2.36 5.30 29.98
CA ALA A 38 2.72 6.65 29.57
C ALA A 38 4.20 6.74 29.09
N GLU A 39 5.08 5.93 29.68
CA GLU A 39 6.49 5.88 29.31
C GLU A 39 6.72 5.13 27.98
N THR A 40 6.08 3.98 27.76
CA THR A 40 6.23 3.24 26.50
C THR A 40 5.61 4.01 25.33
N LEU A 41 4.53 4.77 25.56
CA LEU A 41 3.96 5.67 24.56
C LEU A 41 4.91 6.80 24.18
N ARG A 42 5.61 7.39 25.15
CA ARG A 42 6.62 8.42 24.88
C ARG A 42 7.76 7.84 24.04
N GLN A 43 8.30 6.69 24.45
CA GLN A 43 9.35 6.00 23.71
C GLN A 43 8.90 5.57 22.30
N ASP A 44 7.65 5.12 22.13
CA ASP A 44 7.12 4.71 20.82
C ASP A 44 6.95 5.86 19.81
N THR A 45 7.06 7.12 20.25
CA THR A 45 7.08 8.29 19.36
C THR A 45 8.48 8.73 18.92
N MET A 46 9.52 8.12 19.48
CA MET A 46 10.91 8.45 19.18
C MET A 46 11.25 8.17 17.72
N SER A 47 12.07 9.03 17.13
CA SER A 47 12.69 8.76 15.84
C SER A 47 13.77 7.68 15.98
N LEU A 48 14.10 7.03 14.86
CA LEU A 48 15.20 6.06 14.81
C LEU A 48 16.52 6.65 15.34
N GLU A 49 16.79 7.92 15.04
CA GLU A 49 17.97 8.64 15.51
C GLU A 49 17.98 8.83 17.03
N ALA A 50 16.82 9.14 17.62
CA ALA A 50 16.70 9.25 19.07
C ALA A 50 16.91 7.91 19.78
N VAL A 51 16.39 6.81 19.21
CA VAL A 51 16.62 5.43 19.69
C VAL A 51 18.12 5.08 19.64
N ARG A 52 18.79 5.38 18.53
CA ARG A 52 20.24 5.15 18.39
C ARG A 52 21.04 5.98 19.40
N GLY A 53 20.66 7.23 19.63
CA GLY A 53 21.31 8.09 20.63
C GLY A 53 21.21 7.54 22.06
N GLU A 54 20.04 7.02 22.44
CA GLU A 54 19.83 6.43 23.77
C GLU A 54 20.66 5.14 23.95
N LEU A 55 20.69 4.26 22.95
CA LEU A 55 21.51 3.04 22.98
C LEU A 55 23.00 3.32 22.99
N ALA A 56 23.46 4.34 22.27
CA ALA A 56 24.86 4.76 22.30
C ALA A 56 25.28 5.26 23.69
N SER A 57 24.38 5.98 24.39
CA SER A 57 24.58 6.41 25.78
C SER A 57 24.65 5.23 26.74
N ASP A 58 23.77 4.25 26.59
CA ASP A 58 23.76 3.03 27.41
C ASP A 58 25.03 2.20 27.18
N TYR A 59 25.46 2.05 25.92
CA TYR A 59 26.71 1.39 25.55
C TYR A 59 27.93 2.07 26.19
N ALA A 60 28.04 3.40 26.07
CA ALA A 60 29.14 4.16 26.68
C ALA A 60 29.16 3.99 28.21
N SER A 61 27.98 3.99 28.83
CA SER A 61 27.81 3.77 30.27
C SER A 61 28.28 2.37 30.69
N ALA A 62 27.84 1.33 29.98
CA ALA A 62 28.24 -0.05 30.23
C ALA A 62 29.76 -0.25 30.08
N ARG A 63 30.35 0.29 29.02
CA ARG A 63 31.79 0.26 28.78
C ARG A 63 32.58 0.95 29.90
N SER A 64 32.13 2.11 30.36
CA SER A 64 32.77 2.83 31.47
C SER A 64 32.64 2.11 32.82
N ALA A 65 31.51 1.44 33.07
CA ALA A 65 31.29 0.64 34.26
C ALA A 65 32.23 -0.57 34.29
N LEU A 66 32.33 -1.32 33.17
CA LEU A 66 33.22 -2.46 33.04
C LEU A 66 34.69 -2.06 33.25
N GLY A 67 35.11 -0.92 32.68
CA GLY A 67 36.46 -0.40 32.87
C GLY A 67 36.79 -0.07 34.33
N ARG A 68 35.83 0.45 35.11
CA ARG A 68 35.99 0.68 36.55
C ARG A 68 36.04 -0.62 37.34
N SER A 69 35.13 -1.56 37.06
CA SER A 69 35.10 -2.86 37.73
C SER A 69 36.37 -3.66 37.51
N ALA A 70 36.96 -3.59 36.30
CA ALA A 70 38.22 -4.27 35.98
C ALA A 70 39.39 -3.82 36.88
N GLU A 71 39.47 -2.53 37.25
CA GLU A 71 40.50 -2.06 38.19
C GLU A 71 40.26 -2.63 39.60
N THR A 72 39.00 -2.71 40.05
CA THR A 72 38.65 -3.32 41.34
C THR A 72 39.03 -4.80 41.39
N TYR A 73 38.72 -5.57 40.34
CA TYR A 73 39.00 -7.02 40.29
C TYR A 73 40.48 -7.36 40.32
N ARG A 74 41.34 -6.42 39.88
CA ARG A 74 42.79 -6.61 39.93
C ARG A 74 43.32 -6.76 41.36
N GLU A 75 42.69 -6.14 42.34
CA GLU A 75 43.17 -6.10 43.73
C GLU A 75 42.41 -7.04 44.67
N GLU A 76 41.21 -7.48 44.28
CA GLU A 76 40.36 -8.34 45.11
C GLU A 76 40.94 -9.74 45.41
N SER A 77 40.41 -10.35 46.47
CA SER A 77 40.74 -11.71 46.91
C SER A 77 40.01 -12.77 46.07
N GLY A 78 40.58 -13.98 45.98
CA GLY A 78 39.97 -15.08 45.23
C GLY A 78 38.56 -15.49 45.72
N GLU A 79 38.30 -15.38 47.02
CA GLU A 79 36.96 -15.63 47.58
C GLU A 79 35.93 -14.58 47.14
N ALA A 80 36.29 -13.30 47.13
CA ALA A 80 35.41 -12.23 46.66
C ALA A 80 35.13 -12.37 45.16
N LEU A 81 36.17 -12.66 44.37
CA LEU A 81 36.08 -12.85 42.92
C LEU A 81 35.21 -14.06 42.54
N SER A 82 35.35 -15.18 43.24
CA SER A 82 34.54 -16.38 42.98
C SER A 82 33.07 -16.20 43.37
N ALA A 83 32.79 -15.46 44.44
CA ALA A 83 31.43 -15.07 44.82
C ALA A 83 30.80 -14.17 43.73
N ARG A 84 31.51 -13.13 43.28
CA ARG A 84 31.04 -12.24 42.20
C ARG A 84 30.84 -12.99 40.89
N LEU A 85 31.73 -13.92 40.53
CA LEU A 85 31.61 -14.75 39.33
C LEU A 85 30.33 -15.60 39.34
N THR A 86 29.98 -16.16 40.50
CA THR A 86 28.76 -16.95 40.67
C THR A 86 27.52 -16.06 40.49
N THR A 87 27.54 -14.87 41.10
CA THR A 87 26.46 -13.88 40.94
C THR A 87 26.30 -13.43 39.48
N ALA A 88 27.41 -13.08 38.80
CA ALA A 88 27.38 -12.64 37.41
C ALA A 88 26.82 -13.72 36.47
N ARG A 89 27.16 -15.00 36.69
CA ARG A 89 26.61 -16.13 35.93
C ARG A 89 25.10 -16.29 36.15
N ALA A 90 24.61 -16.11 37.38
CA ALA A 90 23.18 -16.17 37.69
C ALA A 90 22.42 -15.00 37.05
N GLU A 91 22.95 -13.79 37.13
CA GLU A 91 22.37 -12.59 36.49
C GLU A 91 22.30 -12.76 34.97
N ARG A 92 23.35 -13.34 34.35
CA ARG A 92 23.36 -13.64 32.92
C ARG A 92 22.27 -14.63 32.55
N ALA A 93 22.13 -15.73 33.29
CA ALA A 93 21.12 -16.74 33.01
C ALA A 93 19.70 -16.15 33.11
N ALA A 94 19.45 -15.27 34.09
CA ALA A 94 18.18 -14.56 34.23
C ALA A 94 17.91 -13.63 33.04
N ALA A 95 18.91 -12.86 32.60
CA ALA A 95 18.77 -11.95 31.46
C ALA A 95 18.52 -12.71 30.13
N VAL A 96 19.16 -13.86 29.93
CA VAL A 96 18.90 -14.73 28.76
C VAL A 96 17.48 -15.28 28.78
N ALA A 97 17.01 -15.76 29.94
CA ALA A 97 15.64 -16.25 30.09
C ALA A 97 14.58 -15.15 29.85
N GLU A 98 14.88 -13.91 30.23
CA GLU A 98 14.01 -12.75 29.95
C GLU A 98 13.97 -12.42 28.44
N LEU A 99 15.12 -12.50 27.76
CA LEU A 99 15.22 -12.28 26.31
C LEU A 99 14.40 -13.31 25.52
N GLU A 100 14.46 -14.59 25.90
CA GLU A 100 13.71 -15.68 25.26
C GLU A 100 12.18 -15.57 25.45
N GLN A 101 11.73 -14.88 26.50
CA GLN A 101 10.31 -14.64 26.76
C GLN A 101 9.74 -13.47 25.94
N GLY A 102 10.59 -12.60 25.38
CA GLY A 102 10.18 -11.50 24.50
C GLY A 102 10.10 -11.93 23.04
N GLY A 103 8.98 -11.67 22.34
CA GLY A 103 8.84 -12.14 20.95
C GLY A 103 7.50 -11.89 20.26
N GLY A 104 6.89 -10.73 20.43
CA GLY A 104 5.69 -10.33 19.70
C GLY A 104 5.97 -9.87 18.26
N TRP A 105 5.03 -10.11 17.34
CA TRP A 105 5.20 -9.75 15.92
C TRP A 105 5.41 -8.25 15.65
N LEU A 106 5.02 -7.36 16.58
CA LEU A 106 5.20 -5.90 16.49
C LEU A 106 6.45 -5.40 17.21
N ASP A 107 7.17 -6.26 17.93
CA ASP A 107 8.33 -5.87 18.73
C ASP A 107 9.49 -5.37 17.86
N ALA A 108 9.55 -5.82 16.59
CA ALA A 108 10.51 -5.36 15.59
C ALA A 108 10.26 -3.93 15.08
N VAL A 109 9.09 -3.34 15.35
CA VAL A 109 8.66 -2.05 14.78
C VAL A 109 8.41 -0.99 15.86
N ARG A 110 8.23 -1.40 17.13
CA ARG A 110 8.00 -0.52 18.27
C ARG A 110 9.32 -0.07 18.90
N PRO A 111 9.65 1.24 18.89
CA PRO A 111 10.86 1.76 19.50
C PRO A 111 11.08 1.33 20.96
N SER A 112 10.04 1.31 21.79
CA SER A 112 10.16 0.88 23.20
C SER A 112 10.60 -0.58 23.36
N ARG A 113 10.12 -1.46 22.47
CA ARG A 113 10.49 -2.89 22.47
C ARG A 113 11.88 -3.12 21.89
N ILE A 114 12.21 -2.43 20.81
CA ILE A 114 13.57 -2.44 20.24
C ILE A 114 14.59 -2.01 21.30
N LEU A 115 14.32 -0.92 22.03
CA LEU A 115 15.16 -0.45 23.14
C LEU A 115 15.28 -1.50 24.24
N ALA A 116 14.16 -2.09 24.70
CA ALA A 116 14.18 -3.10 25.75
C ALA A 116 15.00 -4.34 25.36
N THR A 117 14.79 -4.88 24.16
CA THR A 117 15.53 -6.03 23.63
C THR A 117 17.01 -5.72 23.46
N LYS A 118 17.35 -4.57 22.85
CA LYS A 118 18.76 -4.18 22.64
C LYS A 118 19.48 -3.86 23.95
N ARG A 119 18.78 -3.33 24.97
CA ARG A 119 19.32 -3.17 26.33
C ARG A 119 19.60 -4.51 27.00
N LEU A 120 18.71 -5.49 26.83
CA LEU A 120 18.93 -6.85 27.34
C LEU A 120 20.12 -7.52 26.66
N GLU A 121 20.24 -7.42 25.34
CA GLU A 121 21.40 -7.93 24.59
C GLU A 121 22.71 -7.27 25.04
N LEU A 122 22.72 -5.94 25.19
CA LEU A 122 23.87 -5.20 25.72
C LEU A 122 24.22 -5.65 27.14
N ARG A 123 23.22 -5.87 28.00
CA ARG A 123 23.42 -6.36 29.38
C ARG A 123 24.02 -7.76 29.39
N ILE A 124 23.54 -8.66 28.54
CA ILE A 124 24.10 -10.01 28.40
C ILE A 124 25.56 -9.92 27.93
N GLY A 125 25.85 -9.11 26.92
CA GLY A 125 27.22 -8.89 26.43
C GLY A 125 28.15 -8.30 27.50
N ALA A 126 27.66 -7.34 28.30
CA ALA A 126 28.41 -6.78 29.42
C ALA A 126 28.70 -7.82 30.51
N LEU A 127 27.73 -8.69 30.84
CA LEU A 127 27.91 -9.78 31.79
C LEU A 127 28.86 -10.87 31.27
N ASP A 128 28.83 -11.17 29.98
CA ASP A 128 29.78 -12.09 29.34
C ASP A 128 31.22 -11.56 29.43
N ALA A 129 31.41 -10.27 29.15
CA ALA A 129 32.68 -9.58 29.30
C ALA A 129 33.16 -9.57 30.78
N GLU A 130 32.24 -9.34 31.72
CA GLU A 130 32.53 -9.37 33.16
C GLU A 130 32.93 -10.78 33.63
N ILE A 131 32.22 -11.83 33.21
CA ILE A 131 32.53 -13.22 33.55
C ILE A 131 33.91 -13.62 33.04
N ALA A 132 34.27 -13.22 31.82
CA ALA A 132 35.60 -13.45 31.27
C ALA A 132 36.68 -12.76 32.13
N LEU A 133 36.46 -11.50 32.52
CA LEU A 133 37.39 -10.77 33.39
C LEU A 133 37.53 -11.40 34.77
N LEU A 134 36.43 -11.79 35.41
CA LEU A 134 36.44 -12.41 36.74
C LEU A 134 37.16 -13.77 36.72
N THR A 135 37.05 -14.51 35.62
CA THR A 135 37.75 -15.79 35.46
C THR A 135 39.28 -15.59 35.46
N GLU A 136 39.78 -14.61 34.69
CA GLU A 136 41.20 -14.25 34.69
C GLU A 136 41.64 -13.55 35.99
N ALA A 137 40.77 -12.73 36.61
CA ALA A 137 41.07 -12.12 37.91
C ALA A 137 41.30 -13.18 38.99
N THR A 138 40.51 -14.26 38.96
CA THR A 138 40.65 -15.40 39.89
C THR A 138 41.99 -16.09 39.68
N SER A 139 42.39 -16.33 38.42
CA SER A 139 43.69 -16.94 38.11
C SER A 139 44.88 -16.06 38.57
N LEU A 140 44.73 -14.73 38.44
CA LEU A 140 45.68 -13.74 38.93
C LEU A 140 45.76 -13.72 40.46
N ALA A 141 44.61 -13.81 41.16
CA ALA A 141 44.57 -13.89 42.62
C ALA A 141 45.26 -15.16 43.14
N ASP A 142 45.05 -16.31 42.48
CA ASP A 142 45.72 -17.57 42.81
C ASP A 142 47.24 -17.51 42.55
N ALA A 143 47.66 -16.85 41.47
CA ALA A 143 49.08 -16.63 41.18
C ALA A 143 49.73 -15.72 42.24
N ARG A 144 49.05 -14.64 42.66
CA ARG A 144 49.48 -13.77 43.76
C ARG A 144 49.61 -14.54 45.07
N ALA A 145 48.60 -15.35 45.42
CA ALA A 145 48.63 -16.18 46.63
C ALA A 145 49.78 -17.20 46.61
N ARG A 146 50.05 -17.84 45.47
CA ARG A 146 51.20 -18.75 45.29
C ARG A 146 52.53 -18.02 45.45
N GLN A 147 52.69 -16.86 44.83
CA GLN A 147 53.91 -16.05 44.94
C GLN A 147 54.14 -15.57 46.39
N ALA A 148 53.09 -15.18 47.10
CA ALA A 148 53.17 -14.78 48.51
C ALA A 148 53.67 -15.91 49.44
N ARG A 149 53.32 -17.18 49.16
CA ARG A 149 53.85 -18.35 49.89
C ARG A 149 55.37 -18.53 49.72
N HIS A 150 55.94 -17.98 48.66
CA HIS A 150 57.37 -18.05 48.32
C HIS A 150 58.09 -16.70 48.46
N ALA A 151 57.58 -15.78 49.29
CA ALA A 151 58.13 -14.42 49.44
C ALA A 151 59.61 -14.35 49.86
N ARG A 152 60.14 -15.42 50.48
CA ARG A 152 61.57 -15.53 50.81
C ARG A 152 62.25 -16.48 49.81
N MET A 153 62.98 -15.92 48.86
CA MET A 153 63.78 -16.65 47.88
C MET A 153 65.26 -16.68 48.29
N PRO A 154 65.90 -17.86 48.42
CA PRO A 154 67.34 -17.94 48.59
C PRO A 154 68.08 -17.27 47.43
N THR A 155 69.12 -16.50 47.74
CA THR A 155 69.95 -15.86 46.73
C THR A 155 70.88 -16.87 46.05
N GLU A 156 71.38 -16.53 44.87
CA GLU A 156 72.38 -17.34 44.18
C GLU A 156 73.64 -17.54 45.01
N ARG A 157 74.05 -16.48 45.69
CA ARG A 157 75.21 -16.48 46.58
C ARG A 157 75.04 -17.47 47.73
N SER A 158 73.87 -17.50 48.36
CA SER A 158 73.61 -18.43 49.47
C SER A 158 73.58 -19.89 48.99
N ILE A 159 73.01 -20.16 47.81
CA ILE A 159 73.03 -21.52 47.22
C ILE A 159 74.46 -21.95 46.89
N ALA A 160 75.25 -21.07 46.25
CA ALA A 160 76.64 -21.35 45.93
C ALA A 160 77.50 -21.60 47.18
N GLU A 161 77.24 -20.86 48.26
CA GLU A 161 77.87 -21.06 49.55
C GLU A 161 77.51 -22.43 50.18
N ALA A 162 76.22 -22.81 50.16
CA ALA A 162 75.78 -24.13 50.61
C ALA A 162 76.41 -25.26 49.79
N ALA A 163 76.52 -25.09 48.47
CA ALA A 163 77.18 -26.05 47.59
C ALA A 163 78.67 -26.23 47.95
N ARG A 164 79.38 -25.13 48.23
CA ARG A 164 80.78 -25.18 48.71
C ARG A 164 80.92 -25.97 50.02
N TYR A 165 80.01 -25.76 50.98
CA TYR A 165 80.02 -26.52 52.23
C TYR A 165 79.69 -28.00 52.02
N CYS A 166 78.73 -28.34 51.16
CA CYS A 166 78.43 -29.73 50.80
C CYS A 166 79.66 -30.42 50.15
N THR A 167 80.36 -29.76 49.22
CA THR A 167 81.60 -30.27 48.62
C THR A 167 82.69 -30.46 49.66
N LEU A 168 82.87 -29.50 50.58
CA LEU A 168 83.87 -29.57 51.65
C LEU A 168 83.62 -30.78 52.57
N TRP A 169 82.40 -31.00 53.05
CA TRP A 169 82.07 -32.12 53.92
C TRP A 169 82.14 -33.47 53.20
N THR A 170 81.80 -33.50 51.92
CA THR A 170 81.97 -34.70 51.08
C THR A 170 83.45 -35.06 50.93
N ALA A 171 84.32 -34.08 50.67
CA ALA A 171 85.76 -34.29 50.61
C ALA A 171 86.34 -34.73 51.96
N ARG A 172 85.86 -34.17 53.09
CA ARG A 172 86.26 -34.59 54.44
C ARG A 172 85.88 -36.03 54.73
N LEU A 173 84.67 -36.45 54.39
CA LEU A 173 84.24 -37.85 54.55
C LEU A 173 85.10 -38.80 53.70
N ALA A 174 85.35 -38.46 52.43
CA ALA A 174 86.23 -39.26 51.57
C ALA A 174 87.67 -39.35 52.11
N SER A 175 88.21 -38.24 52.65
CA SER A 175 89.54 -38.24 53.27
C SER A 175 89.61 -39.11 54.54
N PHE A 176 88.52 -39.20 55.29
CA PHE A 176 88.40 -40.08 56.45
C PHE A 176 88.33 -41.56 56.00
N GLU A 177 87.58 -41.86 54.93
CA GLU A 177 87.46 -43.22 54.38
C GLU A 177 88.78 -43.77 53.81
N ALA A 178 89.63 -42.88 53.28
CA ALA A 178 90.96 -43.20 52.74
C ALA A 178 92.05 -43.47 53.79
N ARG A 179 91.76 -43.31 55.10
CA ARG A 179 92.70 -43.62 56.19
C ARG A 179 92.93 -45.14 56.33
N THR A 180 94.02 -45.52 56.98
CA THR A 180 94.34 -46.93 57.26
C THR A 180 93.22 -47.62 58.06
N PRO A 181 92.91 -48.91 57.81
CA PRO A 181 91.74 -49.58 58.40
C PRO A 181 91.70 -49.53 59.93
N LEU A 182 92.85 -49.70 60.59
CA LEU A 182 92.98 -49.67 62.06
C LEU A 182 92.66 -48.28 62.64
N ALA A 183 93.17 -47.20 62.02
CA ALA A 183 92.90 -45.83 62.48
C ALA A 183 91.42 -45.47 62.31
N ARG A 184 90.82 -45.90 61.19
CA ARG A 184 89.40 -45.68 60.89
C ARG A 184 88.47 -46.37 61.88
N GLU A 185 88.74 -47.62 62.27
CA GLU A 185 87.91 -48.36 63.24
C GLU A 185 88.00 -47.75 64.65
N ILE A 186 89.19 -47.35 65.09
CA ILE A 186 89.40 -46.70 66.39
C ILE A 186 88.64 -45.37 66.46
N GLU A 187 88.80 -44.50 65.46
CA GLU A 187 88.15 -43.19 65.44
C GLU A 187 86.63 -43.29 65.21
N ALA A 188 86.18 -44.27 64.40
CA ALA A 188 84.76 -44.52 64.20
C ALA A 188 84.08 -45.04 65.48
N TYR A 189 84.69 -46.01 66.19
CA TYR A 189 84.07 -46.67 67.34
C TYR A 189 84.20 -45.85 68.64
N LEU A 190 85.37 -45.24 68.89
CA LEU A 190 85.62 -44.50 70.15
C LEU A 190 85.14 -43.05 70.11
N ARG A 191 85.13 -42.40 68.94
CA ARG A 191 84.81 -40.96 68.81
C ARG A 191 83.54 -40.67 68.00
N GLY A 192 82.98 -41.66 67.31
CA GLY A 192 81.80 -41.49 66.45
C GLY A 192 82.05 -40.53 65.27
N GLU A 193 83.31 -40.36 64.84
CA GLU A 193 83.70 -39.32 63.89
C GLU A 193 83.05 -39.49 62.51
N ARG A 194 82.95 -40.74 62.04
CA ARG A 194 82.24 -41.08 60.79
C ARG A 194 80.79 -40.59 60.80
N GLN A 195 80.03 -40.90 61.85
CA GLN A 195 78.62 -40.53 61.95
C GLN A 195 78.44 -39.00 62.01
N ARG A 196 79.38 -38.28 62.63
CA ARG A 196 79.39 -36.81 62.64
C ARG A 196 79.65 -36.23 61.24
N LEU A 197 80.60 -36.80 60.49
CA LEU A 197 80.91 -36.38 59.12
C LEU A 197 79.74 -36.68 58.17
N GLU A 198 79.12 -37.85 58.28
CA GLU A 198 77.93 -38.23 57.51
C GLU A 198 76.75 -37.31 57.83
N ALA A 199 76.47 -37.03 59.11
CA ALA A 199 75.41 -36.10 59.51
C ALA A 199 75.68 -34.65 59.07
N ALA A 200 76.94 -34.20 59.12
CA ALA A 200 77.32 -32.87 58.63
C ALA A 200 77.18 -32.75 57.11
N LYS A 201 77.63 -33.78 56.37
CA LYS A 201 77.44 -33.88 54.92
C LYS A 201 75.95 -33.86 54.57
N ALA A 202 75.14 -34.71 55.21
CA ALA A 202 73.71 -34.77 54.98
C ALA A 202 73.07 -33.39 55.20
N ARG A 203 73.29 -32.75 56.35
CA ARG A 203 72.71 -31.42 56.64
C ARG A 203 73.05 -30.35 55.60
N GLU A 204 74.32 -30.20 55.20
CA GLU A 204 74.71 -29.14 54.26
C GLU A 204 74.29 -29.45 52.82
N CYS A 205 74.34 -30.72 52.40
CA CYS A 205 73.88 -31.12 51.08
C CYS A 205 72.34 -31.08 50.97
N ASP A 206 71.62 -31.44 52.03
CA ASP A 206 70.15 -31.32 52.11
C ASP A 206 69.75 -29.85 52.03
N LYS A 207 70.41 -28.98 52.81
CA LYS A 207 70.21 -27.54 52.76
C LYS A 207 70.44 -26.95 51.37
N GLN A 208 71.49 -27.38 50.65
CA GLN A 208 71.70 -26.97 49.26
C GLN A 208 70.52 -27.40 48.37
N ARG A 209 70.11 -28.67 48.43
CA ARG A 209 69.00 -29.21 47.63
C ARG A 209 67.68 -28.49 47.92
N ASP A 210 67.38 -28.25 49.19
CA ASP A 210 66.18 -27.54 49.64
C ASP A 210 66.17 -26.10 49.14
N TRP A 211 67.31 -25.39 49.22
CA TRP A 211 67.42 -24.02 48.71
C TRP A 211 67.31 -23.93 47.19
N GLU A 212 67.87 -24.90 46.46
CA GLU A 212 67.71 -24.98 45.00
C GLU A 212 66.26 -25.22 44.62
N LEU A 213 65.57 -26.15 45.29
CA LEU A 213 64.15 -26.44 45.07
C LEU A 213 63.29 -25.21 45.42
N GLN A 214 63.54 -24.57 46.55
CA GLN A 214 62.83 -23.37 46.99
C GLN A 214 63.03 -22.21 46.00
N ARG A 215 64.24 -22.02 45.46
CA ARG A 215 64.49 -20.99 44.46
C ARG A 215 63.80 -21.29 43.13
N ARG A 216 63.83 -22.55 42.66
CA ARG A 216 63.13 -22.94 41.42
C ARG A 216 61.62 -22.70 41.52
N THR A 217 61.00 -23.18 42.59
CA THR A 217 59.57 -22.99 42.86
C THR A 217 59.18 -21.51 43.01
N ALA A 218 60.01 -20.69 43.66
CA ALA A 218 59.79 -19.24 43.74
C ALA A 218 59.88 -18.53 42.38
N LEU A 219 60.83 -18.93 41.52
CA LEU A 219 60.96 -18.39 40.16
C LEU A 219 59.79 -18.80 39.27
N GLU A 220 59.33 -20.05 39.37
CA GLU A 220 58.12 -20.53 38.68
C GLU A 220 56.88 -19.76 39.13
N ALA A 221 56.71 -19.52 40.43
CA ALA A 221 55.61 -18.72 40.96
C ALA A 221 55.67 -17.25 40.47
N THR A 222 56.86 -16.67 40.37
CA THR A 222 57.05 -15.31 39.84
C THR A 222 56.70 -15.22 38.36
N ARG A 223 57.13 -16.22 37.55
CA ARG A 223 56.75 -16.32 36.13
C ARG A 223 55.26 -16.50 35.96
N ALA A 224 54.63 -17.37 36.77
CA ALA A 224 53.20 -17.61 36.73
C ALA A 224 52.39 -16.35 37.06
N LEU A 225 52.88 -15.51 37.99
CA LEU A 225 52.27 -14.21 38.28
C LEU A 225 52.37 -13.25 37.10
N ALA A 226 53.54 -13.13 36.48
CA ALA A 226 53.73 -12.27 35.31
C ALA A 226 52.83 -12.69 34.14
N THR A 227 52.71 -14.00 33.87
CA THR A 227 51.80 -14.50 32.82
C THR A 227 50.34 -14.25 33.15
N ALA A 228 49.94 -14.35 34.42
CA ALA A 228 48.57 -14.08 34.84
C ALA A 228 48.22 -12.58 34.79
N GLN A 229 49.21 -11.69 34.98
CA GLN A 229 49.03 -10.25 34.79
C GLN A 229 48.79 -9.93 33.32
N ASP A 230 49.61 -10.50 32.43
CA ASP A 230 49.49 -10.31 30.98
C ASP A 230 48.17 -10.89 30.43
N SER A 231 47.75 -12.06 30.92
CA SER A 231 46.45 -12.65 30.53
C SER A 231 45.28 -11.79 30.99
N PHE A 232 45.35 -11.25 32.21
CA PHE A 232 44.33 -10.35 32.74
C PHE A 232 44.25 -9.04 31.95
N ASP A 233 45.38 -8.41 31.64
CA ASP A 233 45.40 -7.15 30.88
C ASP A 233 44.93 -7.37 29.43
N THR A 234 45.29 -8.51 28.83
CA THR A 234 44.78 -8.94 27.52
C THR A 234 43.27 -9.13 27.57
N ALA A 235 42.76 -9.90 28.54
CA ALA A 235 41.34 -10.13 28.73
C ALA A 235 40.58 -8.84 28.98
N ARG A 236 41.15 -7.87 29.70
CA ARG A 236 40.58 -6.53 29.89
C ARG A 236 40.41 -5.80 28.58
N SER A 237 41.44 -5.75 27.75
CA SER A 237 41.36 -5.07 26.45
C SER A 237 40.32 -5.73 25.53
N GLN A 238 40.26 -7.06 25.52
CA GLN A 238 39.30 -7.84 24.73
C GLN A 238 37.86 -7.66 25.24
N ALA A 239 37.64 -7.75 26.56
CA ALA A 239 36.34 -7.57 27.18
C ALA A 239 35.75 -6.19 26.87
N ILE A 240 36.56 -5.12 26.93
CA ILE A 240 36.12 -3.76 26.60
C ILE A 240 35.86 -3.60 25.09
N GLY A 241 36.67 -4.24 24.24
CA GLY A 241 36.55 -4.16 22.79
C GLY A 241 35.44 -5.02 22.18
N ALA A 242 35.06 -6.11 22.84
CA ALA A 242 34.09 -7.09 22.35
C ALA A 242 32.63 -6.77 22.71
N LEU A 243 32.36 -5.68 23.45
CA LEU A 243 30.98 -5.27 23.72
C LEU A 243 30.28 -4.95 22.39
N PRO A 244 29.11 -5.58 22.11
CA PRO A 244 28.34 -5.29 20.90
C PRO A 244 27.85 -3.83 20.95
N ASP A 245 27.91 -3.12 19.82
CA ASP A 245 27.34 -1.78 19.68
C ASP A 245 25.92 -1.89 19.08
N PRO A 246 24.87 -1.87 19.92
CA PRO A 246 23.50 -2.06 19.46
C PRO A 246 22.99 -0.91 18.57
N ALA A 247 23.65 0.25 18.54
CA ALA A 247 23.20 1.39 17.74
C ALA A 247 23.40 1.18 16.23
N ASN A 248 24.41 0.39 15.85
CA ASN A 248 24.76 0.13 14.44
C ASN A 248 23.93 -1.00 13.80
N GLU A 249 23.23 -1.80 14.60
CA GLU A 249 22.48 -2.97 14.13
C GLU A 249 21.00 -2.69 13.81
N ILE A 250 20.52 -1.46 14.02
CA ILE A 250 19.11 -1.10 13.80
C ILE A 250 18.92 -0.54 12.39
N ASP A 251 18.46 -1.37 11.46
CA ASP A 251 18.17 -1.00 10.05
C ASP A 251 16.67 -0.83 9.73
N GLY A 252 15.83 -0.66 10.75
CA GLY A 252 14.37 -0.65 10.61
C GLY A 252 13.72 0.71 10.31
N ARG A 253 12.51 0.67 9.73
CA ARG A 253 11.56 1.80 9.74
C ARG A 253 10.75 1.76 11.03
N THR A 254 10.54 2.92 11.65
CA THR A 254 9.75 3.00 12.90
C THR A 254 8.25 2.97 12.62
N LEU A 255 7.44 2.67 13.65
CA LEU A 255 5.98 2.76 13.57
C LEU A 255 5.49 4.15 13.10
N ARG A 256 6.19 5.21 13.50
CA ARG A 256 5.91 6.59 13.08
C ARG A 256 6.10 6.77 11.58
N ASP A 257 7.17 6.22 11.01
CA ASP A 257 7.45 6.30 9.57
C ASP A 257 6.38 5.57 8.77
N ILE A 258 5.98 4.38 9.23
CA ILE A 258 4.91 3.58 8.62
C ILE A 258 3.57 4.33 8.69
N ALA A 259 3.23 4.91 9.84
CA ALA A 259 2.00 5.67 10.02
C ALA A 259 1.95 6.90 9.10
N TRP A 260 3.07 7.61 8.94
CA TRP A 260 3.16 8.75 8.04
C TRP A 260 3.01 8.34 6.56
N MET A 261 3.67 7.26 6.15
CA MET A 261 3.50 6.70 4.81
C MET A 261 2.05 6.25 4.55
N ALA A 262 1.40 5.62 5.52
CA ALA A 262 0.01 5.20 5.43
C ALA A 262 -0.94 6.40 5.29
N LEU A 263 -0.71 7.48 6.05
CA LEU A 263 -1.48 8.72 5.94
C LEU A 263 -1.35 9.33 4.53
N LEU A 264 -0.13 9.42 4.01
CA LEU A 264 0.12 9.93 2.66
C LEU A 264 -0.55 9.06 1.59
N ALA A 265 -0.47 7.73 1.74
CA ALA A 265 -1.13 6.80 0.83
C ALA A 265 -2.67 6.96 0.87
N LEU A 266 -3.26 7.08 2.05
CA LEU A 266 -4.69 7.31 2.23
C LEU A 266 -5.13 8.63 1.57
N LEU A 267 -4.38 9.71 1.80
CA LEU A 267 -4.64 11.00 1.20
C LEU A 267 -4.55 10.95 -0.32
N ALA A 268 -3.54 10.26 -0.87
CA ALA A 268 -3.39 10.05 -2.31
C ALA A 268 -4.59 9.28 -2.90
N ILE A 269 -5.05 8.22 -2.23
CA ILE A 269 -6.22 7.43 -2.65
C ILE A 269 -7.49 8.31 -2.66
N LEU A 270 -7.69 9.12 -1.62
CA LEU A 270 -8.86 10.00 -1.51
C LEU A 270 -8.87 11.11 -2.56
N LEU A 271 -7.70 11.67 -2.88
CA LEU A 271 -7.55 12.75 -3.86
C LEU A 271 -7.53 12.26 -5.31
N THR A 272 -7.16 11.00 -5.57
CA THR A 272 -7.11 10.40 -6.91
C THR A 272 -8.39 10.62 -7.75
N PRO A 273 -9.62 10.32 -7.27
CA PRO A 273 -10.83 10.56 -8.08
C PRO A 273 -11.06 12.04 -8.41
N LEU A 274 -10.66 12.95 -7.53
CA LEU A 274 -10.75 14.40 -7.77
C LEU A 274 -9.70 14.83 -8.79
N ALA A 275 -8.48 14.31 -8.70
CA ALA A 275 -7.40 14.55 -9.66
C ALA A 275 -7.77 14.05 -11.07
N ILE A 276 -8.35 12.85 -11.18
CA ILE A 276 -8.82 12.30 -12.47
C ILE A 276 -9.91 13.18 -13.08
N ARG A 277 -10.90 13.61 -12.29
CA ARG A 277 -11.94 14.54 -12.77
C ARG A 277 -11.33 15.86 -13.22
N THR A 278 -10.40 16.41 -12.45
CA THR A 278 -9.67 17.64 -12.80
C THR A 278 -8.92 17.49 -14.12
N LEU A 279 -8.20 16.38 -14.29
CA LEU A 279 -7.49 16.05 -15.53
C LEU A 279 -8.43 15.93 -16.73
N PHE A 280 -9.59 15.29 -16.57
CA PHE A 280 -10.56 15.17 -17.65
C PHE A 280 -11.21 16.50 -18.00
N TYR A 281 -11.46 17.37 -17.04
CA TYR A 281 -12.06 18.68 -17.29
C TYR A 281 -11.10 19.67 -17.94
N TYR A 282 -9.85 19.74 -17.48
CA TYR A 282 -8.87 20.73 -17.96
C TYR A 282 -7.94 20.19 -19.05
N GLY A 283 -7.69 18.88 -19.09
CA GLY A 283 -6.83 18.25 -20.09
C GLY A 283 -7.63 17.64 -21.23
N LEU A 284 -8.47 16.65 -20.93
CA LEU A 284 -9.13 15.86 -21.98
C LEU A 284 -10.25 16.64 -22.68
N ALA A 285 -11.12 17.31 -21.94
CA ALA A 285 -12.30 17.95 -22.54
C ALA A 285 -11.93 19.04 -23.57
N PRO A 286 -10.97 19.96 -23.31
CA PRO A 286 -10.56 20.95 -24.31
C PRO A 286 -9.97 20.35 -25.58
N LEU A 287 -9.32 19.18 -25.51
CA LEU A 287 -8.83 18.48 -26.70
C LEU A 287 -9.98 17.99 -27.58
N VAL A 288 -11.07 17.55 -26.96
CA VAL A 288 -12.27 17.07 -27.66
C VAL A 288 -13.08 18.23 -28.24
N GLU A 289 -13.20 19.34 -27.51
CA GLU A 289 -13.90 20.56 -27.97
C GLU A 289 -13.31 21.13 -29.27
N ARG A 290 -12.00 20.97 -29.47
CA ARG A 290 -11.27 21.41 -30.66
C ARG A 290 -11.36 20.43 -31.84
N GLY A 291 -11.95 19.26 -31.63
CA GLY A 291 -12.14 18.27 -32.68
C GLY A 291 -13.12 18.72 -33.76
N PRO A 292 -13.02 18.18 -34.98
CA PRO A 292 -13.93 18.52 -36.07
C PRO A 292 -15.38 18.10 -35.73
N PRO A 293 -16.39 18.92 -36.10
CA PRO A 293 -17.78 18.58 -35.84
C PRO A 293 -18.22 17.36 -36.64
N ILE A 294 -19.12 16.58 -36.04
CA ILE A 294 -19.78 15.43 -36.66
C ILE A 294 -20.85 15.96 -37.60
N ARG A 295 -20.63 15.76 -38.90
CA ARG A 295 -21.67 15.85 -39.94
C ARG A 295 -22.04 14.45 -40.39
N LEU A 296 -23.32 14.13 -40.41
CA LEU A 296 -23.78 12.82 -40.86
C LEU A 296 -24.10 12.92 -42.35
N ALA A 297 -23.05 12.79 -43.18
CA ALA A 297 -23.08 12.91 -44.64
C ALA A 297 -24.44 12.52 -45.24
N THR A 298 -25.22 13.54 -45.58
CA THR A 298 -26.44 13.43 -46.36
C THR A 298 -26.03 13.27 -47.83
N PRO A 299 -26.65 12.35 -48.59
CA PRO A 299 -26.58 12.33 -50.04
C PRO A 299 -26.66 13.74 -50.63
N SER A 300 -25.70 14.06 -51.51
CA SER A 300 -25.58 15.34 -52.19
C SER A 300 -26.94 15.78 -52.75
N GLY A 301 -27.47 16.92 -52.30
CA GLY A 301 -28.75 17.48 -52.77
C GLY A 301 -29.89 17.54 -51.75
N MET A 302 -29.71 17.02 -50.53
CA MET A 302 -30.67 17.27 -49.45
C MET A 302 -30.41 18.61 -48.77
N ARG A 303 -31.28 19.59 -49.04
CA ARG A 303 -31.25 20.94 -48.46
C ARG A 303 -32.56 21.33 -47.78
N ALA A 304 -33.58 20.48 -47.85
CA ALA A 304 -34.88 20.82 -47.29
C ALA A 304 -34.84 20.65 -45.76
N VAL A 305 -35.19 21.71 -45.04
CA VAL A 305 -35.15 21.74 -43.58
C VAL A 305 -36.47 21.18 -43.02
N PRO A 306 -36.44 20.21 -42.08
CA PRO A 306 -37.64 19.78 -41.38
C PRO A 306 -38.26 20.93 -40.57
N SER A 307 -39.59 20.94 -40.45
CA SER A 307 -40.31 22.01 -39.74
C SER A 307 -41.30 21.46 -38.73
N ALA A 308 -41.50 22.15 -37.61
CA ALA A 308 -42.55 21.86 -36.66
C ALA A 308 -43.62 22.95 -36.72
N PRO A 309 -44.82 22.67 -37.26
CA PRO A 309 -45.84 23.70 -37.52
C PRO A 309 -46.51 24.23 -36.25
N ALA A 310 -46.42 23.51 -35.13
CA ALA A 310 -47.08 23.85 -33.87
C ALA A 310 -46.25 23.39 -32.66
N PRO A 311 -46.41 24.04 -31.49
CA PRO A 311 -45.79 23.60 -30.25
C PRO A 311 -46.31 22.22 -29.80
N SER A 312 -45.61 21.59 -28.85
CA SER A 312 -46.04 20.32 -28.27
C SER A 312 -47.39 20.43 -27.57
N ARG A 313 -48.15 19.34 -27.59
CA ARG A 313 -49.48 19.23 -26.96
C ARG A 313 -49.67 17.84 -26.35
N PRO A 314 -50.49 17.68 -25.30
CA PRO A 314 -50.78 16.37 -24.70
C PRO A 314 -51.47 15.39 -25.67
N THR A 315 -52.33 15.92 -26.54
CA THR A 315 -53.06 15.16 -27.56
C THR A 315 -52.91 15.83 -28.92
N LEU A 316 -52.62 15.03 -29.95
CA LEU A 316 -52.48 15.45 -31.34
C LEU A 316 -53.46 14.67 -32.21
N ALA A 317 -54.31 15.38 -32.95
CA ALA A 317 -55.15 14.77 -33.98
C ALA A 317 -54.39 14.76 -35.32
N VAL A 318 -54.36 13.60 -35.98
CA VAL A 318 -53.65 13.41 -37.25
C VAL A 318 -54.62 12.89 -38.30
N THR A 319 -54.86 13.71 -39.32
CA THR A 319 -55.66 13.34 -40.48
C THR A 319 -54.74 12.79 -41.57
N LEU A 320 -55.06 11.60 -42.09
CA LEU A 320 -54.34 10.97 -43.19
C LEU A 320 -54.85 11.47 -44.53
N ALA A 321 -53.95 11.94 -45.39
CA ALA A 321 -54.28 12.24 -46.79
C ALA A 321 -54.40 10.94 -47.61
N ASP A 322 -54.91 11.05 -48.82
CA ASP A 322 -54.95 9.91 -49.75
C ASP A 322 -53.53 9.37 -50.03
N GLY A 323 -53.40 8.04 -50.05
CA GLY A 323 -52.11 7.36 -50.19
C GLY A 323 -51.16 7.48 -48.98
N GLN A 324 -51.61 7.96 -47.81
CA GLN A 324 -50.82 7.98 -46.58
C GLN A 324 -51.21 6.88 -45.59
N GLU A 325 -50.23 6.42 -44.81
CA GLU A 325 -50.44 5.51 -43.69
C GLU A 325 -49.84 6.06 -42.39
N LEU A 326 -50.47 5.71 -41.27
CA LEU A 326 -50.01 6.00 -39.91
C LEU A 326 -49.39 4.75 -39.30
N LEU A 327 -48.14 4.84 -38.83
CA LEU A 327 -47.51 3.84 -37.97
C LEU A 327 -47.45 4.41 -36.56
N VAL A 328 -48.30 3.92 -35.66
CA VAL A 328 -48.40 4.43 -34.27
C VAL A 328 -48.11 3.34 -33.26
N ARG A 329 -47.45 3.70 -32.16
CA ARG A 329 -47.29 2.80 -31.02
C ARG A 329 -48.65 2.55 -30.37
N GLN A 330 -48.95 1.30 -30.02
CA GLN A 330 -50.26 0.96 -29.46
C GLN A 330 -50.61 1.76 -28.19
N SER A 331 -49.63 2.08 -27.34
CA SER A 331 -49.83 2.91 -26.14
C SER A 331 -50.02 4.40 -26.41
N TYR A 332 -49.92 4.84 -27.66
CA TYR A 332 -50.11 6.22 -28.08
C TYR A 332 -51.38 6.44 -28.92
N LEU A 333 -52.05 5.37 -29.34
CA LEU A 333 -53.31 5.46 -30.07
C LEU A 333 -54.46 5.62 -29.07
N GLN A 334 -55.06 6.81 -29.02
CA GLN A 334 -56.15 7.14 -28.10
C GLN A 334 -57.53 6.89 -28.74
N SER A 335 -57.69 7.30 -30.00
CA SER A 335 -58.93 7.15 -30.75
C SER A 335 -58.66 6.80 -32.21
N SER A 336 -59.47 5.90 -32.76
CA SER A 336 -59.49 5.53 -34.18
C SER A 336 -60.87 5.80 -34.78
N PRO A 337 -60.95 6.27 -36.03
CA PRO A 337 -62.22 6.53 -36.69
C PRO A 337 -62.85 5.23 -37.22
N SER A 338 -64.17 5.21 -37.34
CA SER A 338 -64.89 4.09 -37.95
C SER A 338 -64.54 3.94 -39.44
N GLY A 339 -64.34 2.68 -39.86
CA GLY A 339 -63.99 2.33 -41.23
C GLY A 339 -62.52 2.55 -41.61
N ALA A 340 -61.62 2.82 -40.67
CA ALA A 340 -60.18 2.77 -40.93
C ALA A 340 -59.69 1.32 -41.01
N GLU A 341 -58.82 1.02 -41.97
CA GLU A 341 -58.12 -0.26 -42.01
C GLU A 341 -56.96 -0.23 -41.01
N MET A 342 -56.92 -1.20 -40.10
CA MET A 342 -55.89 -1.29 -39.07
C MET A 342 -55.24 -2.67 -39.13
N ARG A 343 -53.91 -2.71 -39.16
CA ARG A 343 -53.11 -3.94 -39.18
C ARG A 343 -51.95 -3.82 -38.21
N THR A 344 -51.52 -4.95 -37.65
CA THR A 344 -50.35 -4.99 -36.78
C THR A 344 -49.07 -5.02 -37.61
N GLN A 345 -48.17 -4.07 -37.36
CA GLN A 345 -46.80 -4.08 -37.84
C GLN A 345 -45.86 -4.39 -36.68
N TRP A 346 -45.21 -5.56 -36.71
CA TRP A 346 -44.40 -6.05 -35.60
C TRP A 346 -43.21 -5.17 -35.24
N LEU A 347 -42.54 -4.57 -36.22
CA LEU A 347 -41.35 -3.74 -36.01
C LEU A 347 -41.36 -2.55 -36.97
N LEU A 348 -40.81 -1.42 -36.53
CA LEU A 348 -40.60 -0.25 -37.40
C LEU A 348 -39.76 -0.60 -38.63
N SER A 349 -38.66 -1.35 -38.44
CA SER A 349 -37.83 -1.81 -39.54
C SER A 349 -37.19 -3.16 -39.22
N TRP A 350 -37.44 -4.15 -40.05
CA TRP A 350 -36.79 -5.47 -39.96
C TRP A 350 -35.28 -5.44 -40.12
N ARG A 351 -34.71 -4.39 -40.73
CA ARG A 351 -33.25 -4.20 -40.78
C ARG A 351 -32.66 -3.78 -39.44
N ASN A 352 -33.46 -3.19 -38.57
CA ASN A 352 -33.04 -2.65 -37.28
C ASN A 352 -33.85 -3.31 -36.15
N VAL A 353 -33.88 -4.64 -36.09
CA VAL A 353 -34.67 -5.41 -35.13
C VAL A 353 -34.39 -5.00 -33.68
N LEU A 354 -33.11 -5.05 -33.28
CA LEU A 354 -32.69 -4.74 -31.91
C LEU A 354 -33.05 -3.30 -31.52
N THR A 355 -32.80 -2.33 -32.40
CA THR A 355 -33.20 -0.94 -32.18
C THR A 355 -34.70 -0.81 -32.03
N SER A 356 -35.49 -1.42 -32.93
CA SER A 356 -36.95 -1.32 -32.92
C SER A 356 -37.55 -1.89 -31.62
N LEU A 357 -37.02 -3.02 -31.14
CA LEU A 357 -37.43 -3.61 -29.86
C LEU A 357 -37.02 -2.72 -28.68
N ALA A 358 -35.75 -2.34 -28.60
CA ALA A 358 -35.22 -1.64 -27.43
C ALA A 358 -35.71 -0.18 -27.33
N SER A 359 -36.12 0.42 -28.44
CA SER A 359 -36.74 1.74 -28.45
C SER A 359 -38.26 1.72 -28.24
N GLY A 360 -38.87 0.53 -28.08
CA GLY A 360 -40.32 0.37 -27.97
C GLY A 360 -41.10 0.66 -29.26
N MET A 361 -40.40 0.64 -30.41
CA MET A 361 -40.97 0.73 -31.77
C MET A 361 -41.25 -0.67 -32.34
N ALA A 362 -41.82 -1.52 -31.48
CA ALA A 362 -42.32 -2.85 -31.79
C ALA A 362 -43.82 -2.91 -31.50
N PHE A 363 -44.54 -3.85 -32.12
CA PHE A 363 -45.99 -3.97 -32.00
C PHE A 363 -46.72 -2.67 -32.36
N LEU A 364 -46.35 -2.10 -33.51
CA LEU A 364 -46.97 -0.88 -34.04
C LEU A 364 -48.33 -1.22 -34.66
N THR A 365 -49.25 -0.27 -34.59
CA THR A 365 -50.50 -0.29 -35.34
C THR A 365 -50.29 0.52 -36.62
N ARG A 366 -50.40 -0.15 -37.77
CA ARG A 366 -50.49 0.47 -39.08
C ARG A 366 -51.95 0.78 -39.36
N ALA A 367 -52.27 2.03 -39.60
CA ALA A 367 -53.61 2.47 -39.96
C ALA A 367 -53.60 3.19 -41.32
N SER A 368 -54.59 2.92 -42.14
CA SER A 368 -54.80 3.55 -43.44
C SER A 368 -56.27 3.93 -43.63
N GLY A 369 -56.50 5.01 -44.37
CA GLY A 369 -57.83 5.49 -44.73
C GLY A 369 -57.78 6.97 -45.10
N PRO A 370 -58.18 7.36 -46.32
CA PRO A 370 -58.18 8.76 -46.73
C PRO A 370 -59.14 9.58 -45.87
N ASP A 371 -58.71 10.78 -45.50
CA ASP A 371 -59.43 11.78 -44.70
C ASP A 371 -59.86 11.29 -43.30
N LYS A 372 -59.24 10.21 -42.82
CA LYS A 372 -59.48 9.65 -41.49
C LYS A 372 -58.57 10.30 -40.46
N THR A 373 -59.16 10.72 -39.33
CA THR A 373 -58.45 11.40 -38.24
C THR A 373 -58.24 10.47 -37.05
N PHE A 374 -56.99 10.36 -36.61
CA PHE A 374 -56.56 9.53 -35.47
C PHE A 374 -56.13 10.42 -34.31
N GLY A 375 -56.55 10.08 -33.09
CA GLY A 375 -56.13 10.76 -31.87
C GLY A 375 -54.88 10.11 -31.28
N ILE A 376 -53.81 10.87 -31.13
CA ILE A 376 -52.53 10.41 -30.61
C ILE A 376 -52.25 11.10 -29.28
N SER A 377 -52.11 10.33 -28.21
CA SER A 377 -51.77 10.81 -26.86
C SER A 377 -51.08 9.69 -26.07
N ALA A 378 -50.16 10.02 -25.18
CA ALA A 378 -49.57 9.01 -24.30
C ALA A 378 -50.62 8.45 -23.31
N ARG A 379 -50.85 7.13 -23.32
CA ARG A 379 -51.75 6.47 -22.37
C ARG A 379 -51.13 6.24 -21.00
N ASP A 380 -49.83 5.91 -21.00
CA ASP A 380 -49.12 5.42 -19.82
C ASP A 380 -48.23 6.48 -19.14
N ASP A 381 -48.13 7.69 -19.73
CA ASP A 381 -47.29 8.78 -19.23
C ASP A 381 -48.08 10.10 -19.20
N PRO A 382 -48.56 10.54 -18.02
CA PRO A 382 -49.41 11.73 -17.90
C PRO A 382 -48.65 13.04 -18.13
N PHE A 383 -47.31 13.01 -18.15
CA PHE A 383 -46.48 14.20 -18.40
C PHE A 383 -45.93 14.24 -19.83
N ALA A 384 -46.19 13.22 -20.65
CA ALA A 384 -45.71 13.19 -22.02
C ALA A 384 -46.53 14.13 -22.90
N GLU A 385 -45.84 15.06 -23.56
CA GLU A 385 -46.38 15.84 -24.65
C GLU A 385 -45.84 15.35 -25.99
N ILE A 386 -46.57 15.67 -27.05
CA ILE A 386 -46.33 15.18 -28.40
C ILE A 386 -46.17 16.37 -29.34
N ALA A 387 -45.16 16.32 -30.21
CA ALA A 387 -44.94 17.31 -31.26
C ALA A 387 -44.91 16.66 -32.64
N ARG A 388 -45.38 17.42 -33.64
CA ARG A 388 -45.37 17.05 -35.05
C ARG A 388 -44.16 17.68 -35.72
N ILE A 389 -43.38 16.88 -36.44
CA ILE A 389 -42.26 17.33 -37.26
C ILE A 389 -42.51 16.86 -38.69
N ASP A 390 -42.70 17.81 -39.59
CA ASP A 390 -42.87 17.56 -41.01
C ASP A 390 -41.50 17.49 -41.69
N MET A 391 -41.24 16.38 -42.37
CA MET A 391 -40.03 16.14 -43.13
C MET A 391 -40.36 16.20 -44.63
N PRO A 392 -39.99 17.29 -45.33
CA PRO A 392 -40.20 17.39 -46.77
C PRO A 392 -39.35 16.36 -47.54
N ALA A 393 -39.64 16.21 -48.84
CA ALA A 393 -38.76 15.43 -49.71
C ALA A 393 -37.34 16.02 -49.70
N ALA A 394 -36.33 15.17 -49.76
CA ALA A 394 -34.93 15.58 -49.67
C ALA A 394 -34.55 16.28 -48.34
N SER A 395 -35.22 15.89 -47.24
CA SER A 395 -34.79 16.20 -45.87
C SER A 395 -34.30 14.94 -45.14
N ALA A 396 -33.41 15.13 -44.18
CA ALA A 396 -32.93 14.05 -43.32
C ALA A 396 -32.79 14.53 -41.89
N MET A 397 -33.27 13.71 -40.95
CA MET A 397 -33.22 14.03 -39.53
C MET A 397 -32.66 12.84 -38.75
N VAL A 398 -31.75 13.13 -37.84
CA VAL A 398 -31.23 12.19 -36.86
C VAL A 398 -32.16 12.21 -35.67
N MET A 399 -32.61 11.06 -35.21
CA MET A 399 -33.55 11.01 -34.10
C MET A 399 -33.39 9.75 -33.28
N GLN A 400 -33.58 9.89 -31.97
CA GLN A 400 -33.66 8.77 -31.05
C GLN A 400 -34.99 8.02 -31.27
N PRO A 401 -34.97 6.75 -31.67
CA PRO A 401 -36.21 6.03 -31.97
C PRO A 401 -37.14 5.87 -30.76
N ARG A 402 -36.61 5.95 -29.53
CA ARG A 402 -37.40 5.87 -28.29
C ARG A 402 -38.34 7.06 -28.08
N ALA A 403 -38.02 8.19 -28.72
CA ALA A 403 -38.81 9.40 -28.69
C ALA A 403 -39.89 9.42 -29.77
N LEU A 404 -39.99 8.41 -30.64
CA LEU A 404 -41.09 8.30 -31.58
C LEU A 404 -42.36 7.80 -30.89
N ALA A 405 -43.46 8.47 -31.16
CA ALA A 405 -44.81 8.04 -30.83
C ALA A 405 -45.53 7.48 -32.06
N ALA A 406 -45.39 8.16 -33.21
CA ALA A 406 -45.94 7.74 -34.49
C ALA A 406 -45.16 8.30 -35.69
N ILE A 407 -45.45 7.75 -36.87
CA ILE A 407 -44.92 8.19 -38.16
C ILE A 407 -46.07 8.21 -39.16
N VAL A 408 -46.22 9.30 -39.92
CA VAL A 408 -47.07 9.35 -41.10
C VAL A 408 -46.18 9.30 -42.33
N GLN A 409 -46.46 8.39 -43.26
CA GLN A 409 -45.64 8.24 -44.46
C GLN A 409 -46.50 7.93 -45.69
N PRO A 410 -46.05 8.30 -46.90
CA PRO A 410 -46.67 7.84 -48.14
C PRO A 410 -46.51 6.32 -48.29
N VAL A 411 -47.57 5.62 -48.72
CA VAL A 411 -47.57 4.17 -48.91
C VAL A 411 -46.55 3.76 -49.99
N ASP A 412 -46.45 4.51 -51.09
CA ASP A 412 -45.54 4.21 -52.20
C ASP A 412 -44.07 4.52 -51.91
N ARG A 413 -43.81 5.35 -50.90
CA ARG A 413 -42.46 5.77 -50.51
C ARG A 413 -42.34 5.77 -48.98
N PRO A 414 -42.22 4.58 -48.36
CA PRO A 414 -42.06 4.48 -46.93
C PRO A 414 -40.75 5.14 -46.49
N LEU A 415 -40.77 5.63 -45.25
CA LEU A 415 -39.68 6.39 -44.69
C LEU A 415 -38.40 5.53 -44.57
N GLN A 416 -37.30 5.98 -45.17
CA GLN A 416 -36.05 5.22 -45.10
C GLN A 416 -35.30 5.52 -43.80
N ILE A 417 -34.87 4.46 -43.10
CA ILE A 417 -34.11 4.57 -41.84
C ILE A 417 -32.72 3.95 -42.04
N ARG A 418 -31.65 4.76 -41.99
CA ARG A 418 -30.27 4.27 -42.14
C ARG A 418 -29.49 4.45 -40.84
N SER A 419 -28.67 3.46 -40.51
CA SER A 419 -27.71 3.55 -39.40
C SER A 419 -26.39 4.14 -39.89
N ARG A 420 -25.83 5.10 -39.16
CA ARG A 420 -24.49 5.65 -39.36
C ARG A 420 -23.64 5.36 -38.14
N TRP A 421 -22.53 4.66 -38.33
CA TRP A 421 -21.60 4.29 -37.27
C TRP A 421 -20.38 5.22 -37.25
N ARG A 422 -19.90 5.55 -36.05
CA ARG A 422 -18.75 6.43 -35.81
C ARG A 422 -17.80 5.78 -34.79
N LEU A 423 -17.16 4.68 -35.18
CA LEU A 423 -16.27 3.91 -34.32
C LEU A 423 -14.84 4.47 -34.22
N PHE A 424 -14.43 5.33 -35.17
CA PHE A 424 -13.09 5.89 -35.26
C PHE A 424 -13.00 7.37 -34.84
N SER A 425 -13.92 7.83 -33.99
CA SER A 425 -13.93 9.21 -33.48
C SER A 425 -13.73 9.21 -31.97
N LEU A 426 -12.75 9.99 -31.49
CA LEU A 426 -12.51 10.20 -30.06
C LEU A 426 -13.78 10.69 -29.35
N HIS A 427 -14.54 11.57 -30.01
CA HIS A 427 -15.83 12.05 -29.54
C HIS A 427 -16.79 10.90 -29.22
N ALA A 428 -16.97 9.96 -30.16
CA ALA A 428 -17.90 8.85 -30.00
C ALA A 428 -17.50 7.90 -28.85
N TRP A 429 -16.20 7.72 -28.62
CA TRP A 429 -15.68 6.93 -27.50
C TRP A 429 -15.88 7.58 -26.14
N LEU A 430 -15.79 8.90 -26.08
CA LEU A 430 -15.93 9.65 -24.82
C LEU A 430 -17.39 9.89 -24.45
N THR A 431 -18.28 10.08 -25.43
CA THR A 431 -19.72 10.23 -25.20
C THR A 431 -20.49 8.92 -25.22
N PHE A 432 -19.82 7.81 -25.56
CA PHE A 432 -20.43 6.52 -25.87
C PHE A 432 -21.63 6.70 -26.83
N GLN A 433 -21.42 7.40 -27.95
CA GLN A 433 -22.41 7.56 -29.02
C GLN A 433 -21.83 7.05 -30.34
N PHE A 434 -21.86 5.73 -30.54
CA PHE A 434 -21.24 5.13 -31.72
C PHE A 434 -22.17 5.05 -32.92
N ARG A 435 -23.48 5.17 -32.71
CA ARG A 435 -24.49 4.94 -33.75
C ARG A 435 -25.55 6.03 -33.75
N TYR A 436 -25.83 6.55 -34.95
CA TYR A 436 -26.90 7.50 -35.21
C TYR A 436 -27.89 6.90 -36.21
N LEU A 437 -29.18 7.13 -35.99
CA LEU A 437 -30.24 6.68 -36.89
C LEU A 437 -30.82 7.88 -37.62
N VAL A 438 -30.69 7.83 -38.94
CA VAL A 438 -31.09 8.90 -39.85
C VAL A 438 -32.36 8.49 -40.56
N PHE A 439 -33.40 9.31 -40.41
CA PHE A 439 -34.69 9.20 -41.07
C PHE A 439 -34.69 10.13 -42.28
N TYR A 440 -35.05 9.61 -43.46
CA TYR A 440 -35.05 10.35 -44.73
C TYR A 440 -36.49 10.56 -45.20
N GLY A 441 -36.88 11.83 -45.39
CA GLY A 441 -38.21 12.21 -45.88
C GLY A 441 -38.46 11.79 -47.34
N PRO A 442 -39.71 11.93 -47.83
CA PRO A 442 -40.81 12.66 -47.22
C PRO A 442 -41.60 11.86 -46.16
N GLY A 443 -42.13 12.55 -45.14
CA GLY A 443 -43.00 11.98 -44.12
C GLY A 443 -43.20 12.93 -42.94
N THR A 444 -43.99 12.54 -41.95
CA THR A 444 -44.15 13.29 -40.69
C THR A 444 -43.75 12.40 -39.52
N LEU A 445 -42.88 12.90 -38.67
CA LEU A 445 -42.48 12.27 -37.43
C LEU A 445 -43.29 12.86 -36.27
N ILE A 446 -43.85 12.00 -35.44
CA ILE A 446 -44.59 12.41 -34.26
C ILE A 446 -43.78 11.95 -33.06
N VAL A 447 -43.23 12.93 -32.34
CA VAL A 447 -42.27 12.71 -31.27
C VAL A 447 -42.88 13.00 -29.92
N LYS A 448 -42.42 12.32 -28.89
CA LYS A 448 -42.80 12.52 -27.50
C LYS A 448 -41.66 13.13 -26.69
N GLY A 449 -42.01 13.91 -25.68
CA GLY A 449 -41.09 14.44 -24.68
C GLY A 449 -41.77 14.67 -23.33
N GLY A 450 -41.04 14.48 -22.25
CA GLY A 450 -41.46 14.76 -20.88
C GLY A 450 -41.63 16.26 -20.67
N ARG A 451 -42.86 16.65 -20.31
CA ARG A 451 -43.32 18.04 -20.10
C ARG A 451 -43.14 18.99 -21.28
N GLY A 452 -42.96 18.47 -22.50
CA GLY A 452 -42.84 19.29 -23.70
C GLY A 452 -41.77 18.80 -24.67
N VAL A 453 -41.97 19.17 -25.93
CA VAL A 453 -40.96 19.04 -27.00
C VAL A 453 -40.79 20.41 -27.63
N ARG A 454 -39.58 20.95 -27.51
CA ARG A 454 -39.21 22.25 -28.06
C ARG A 454 -38.41 22.05 -29.34
N VAL A 455 -38.88 22.67 -30.41
CA VAL A 455 -38.19 22.67 -31.70
C VAL A 455 -37.58 24.05 -31.90
N GLU A 456 -36.26 24.11 -31.94
CA GLU A 456 -35.49 25.35 -32.08
C GLU A 456 -34.66 25.31 -33.36
N ARG A 457 -34.23 26.46 -33.86
CA ARG A 457 -33.22 26.52 -34.92
C ARG A 457 -31.87 26.05 -34.37
N ALA A 458 -31.12 25.35 -35.21
CA ALA A 458 -29.76 24.90 -34.90
C ALA A 458 -28.78 26.08 -35.00
N GLU A 459 -28.87 27.01 -34.06
CA GLU A 459 -28.01 28.20 -34.00
C GLU A 459 -26.61 27.85 -33.49
N ASP A 460 -25.60 28.56 -33.99
CA ASP A 460 -24.23 28.37 -33.55
C ASP A 460 -24.04 28.66 -32.06
N GLY A 461 -23.17 27.88 -31.42
CA GLY A 461 -22.83 28.02 -30.01
C GLY A 461 -23.90 27.51 -29.06
N ARG A 462 -25.07 27.10 -29.56
CA ARG A 462 -26.14 26.52 -28.74
C ARG A 462 -25.65 25.25 -28.07
N ARG A 463 -25.78 25.19 -26.73
CA ARG A 463 -25.42 24.05 -25.89
C ARG A 463 -26.66 23.46 -25.23
N PHE A 464 -26.71 22.14 -25.11
CA PHE A 464 -27.83 21.43 -24.50
C PHE A 464 -27.37 20.13 -23.84
N GLY A 465 -28.21 19.60 -22.95
CA GLY A 465 -27.94 18.32 -22.29
C GLY A 465 -27.99 17.17 -23.30
N GLN A 466 -27.03 16.25 -23.21
CA GLN A 466 -26.98 15.04 -24.06
C GLN A 466 -28.19 14.11 -23.82
N ASP A 467 -28.90 14.28 -22.71
CA ASP A 467 -30.14 13.59 -22.35
C ASP A 467 -31.39 14.34 -22.80
N GLN A 468 -31.30 15.64 -23.12
CA GLN A 468 -32.40 16.46 -23.63
C GLN A 468 -32.58 16.34 -25.15
N LEU A 469 -31.53 15.99 -25.89
CA LEU A 469 -31.61 15.89 -27.35
C LEU A 469 -32.47 14.69 -27.79
N ILE A 470 -33.60 14.97 -28.44
CA ILE A 470 -34.42 13.96 -29.12
C ILE A 470 -33.89 13.69 -30.52
N GLY A 471 -33.56 14.77 -31.25
CA GLY A 471 -33.08 14.69 -32.62
C GLY A 471 -32.64 16.03 -33.19
N PHE A 472 -32.01 15.99 -34.36
CA PHE A 472 -31.46 17.15 -35.04
C PHE A 472 -31.40 16.89 -36.56
N SER A 473 -31.42 17.93 -37.39
CA SER A 473 -31.22 17.77 -38.84
C SER A 473 -29.85 17.14 -39.16
N ALA A 474 -29.79 16.22 -40.11
CA ALA A 474 -28.59 15.38 -40.33
C ALA A 474 -27.35 16.16 -40.86
N ASP A 475 -27.60 17.32 -41.43
CA ASP A 475 -26.68 18.32 -41.96
C ASP A 475 -26.11 19.28 -40.90
N THR A 476 -26.70 19.33 -39.71
CA THR A 476 -26.20 20.13 -38.59
C THR A 476 -24.79 19.69 -38.17
N ALA A 477 -23.88 20.65 -38.03
CA ALA A 477 -22.55 20.44 -37.49
C ALA A 477 -22.61 20.20 -35.98
N TYR A 478 -22.75 18.95 -35.58
CA TYR A 478 -22.90 18.53 -34.19
C TYR A 478 -21.54 18.28 -33.53
N SER A 479 -21.29 18.82 -32.34
CA SER A 479 -20.07 18.59 -31.58
C SER A 479 -20.38 18.54 -30.07
N VAL A 480 -19.36 18.43 -29.24
CA VAL A 480 -19.47 18.50 -27.78
C VAL A 480 -18.66 19.65 -27.22
N ALA A 481 -19.19 20.25 -26.16
CA ALA A 481 -18.52 21.21 -25.31
C ALA A 481 -18.31 20.59 -23.92
N ARG A 482 -17.25 20.99 -23.23
CA ARG A 482 -17.12 20.73 -21.79
C ARG A 482 -18.21 21.50 -21.05
N ASN A 483 -18.59 20.98 -19.91
CA ASN A 483 -19.53 21.68 -19.05
C ASN A 483 -19.00 23.06 -18.63
N GLU A 484 -19.90 24.04 -18.51
CA GLU A 484 -19.53 25.45 -18.31
C GLU A 484 -18.75 25.67 -17.01
N THR A 485 -19.11 24.94 -15.95
CA THR A 485 -18.50 25.09 -14.64
C THR A 485 -17.90 23.77 -14.14
N PHE A 486 -16.74 23.89 -13.52
CA PHE A 486 -16.01 22.74 -13.02
C PHE A 486 -16.64 22.12 -11.78
N ALA A 487 -17.14 22.94 -10.84
CA ALA A 487 -17.59 22.46 -9.53
C ALA A 487 -18.77 21.46 -9.59
N PRO A 488 -19.84 21.69 -10.38
CA PRO A 488 -20.92 20.71 -10.53
C PRO A 488 -20.45 19.40 -11.15
N TYR A 489 -19.50 19.44 -12.08
CA TYR A 489 -18.88 18.25 -12.66
C TYR A 489 -17.99 17.52 -11.63
N LEU A 490 -17.15 18.24 -10.89
CA LEU A 490 -16.28 17.67 -9.86
C LEU A 490 -17.09 16.96 -8.77
N MET A 491 -18.29 17.49 -8.43
CA MET A 491 -19.22 16.88 -7.48
C MET A 491 -20.10 15.77 -8.10
N GLY A 492 -20.04 15.56 -9.42
CA GLY A 492 -20.84 14.55 -10.14
C GLY A 492 -22.32 14.91 -10.29
N ARG A 493 -22.67 16.19 -10.20
CA ARG A 493 -24.03 16.69 -10.44
C ARG A 493 -24.33 16.88 -11.92
N GLU A 494 -23.30 17.22 -12.70
CA GLU A 494 -23.38 17.41 -14.15
C GLU A 494 -22.38 16.51 -14.89
N PRO A 495 -22.69 16.07 -16.12
CA PRO A 495 -21.76 15.31 -16.95
C PRO A 495 -20.56 16.17 -17.40
N LEU A 496 -19.48 15.52 -17.83
CA LEU A 496 -18.28 16.21 -18.36
C LEU A 496 -18.58 17.01 -19.62
N PHE A 497 -19.39 16.43 -20.51
CA PHE A 497 -19.70 16.96 -21.82
C PHE A 497 -21.17 17.34 -21.92
N ARG A 498 -21.43 18.45 -22.60
CA ARG A 498 -22.72 18.87 -23.15
C ARG A 498 -22.62 18.87 -24.67
N ASP A 499 -23.74 18.66 -25.33
CA ASP A 499 -23.78 18.70 -26.78
C ASP A 499 -23.82 20.16 -27.25
N ARG A 500 -23.20 20.45 -28.40
CA ARG A 500 -23.19 21.79 -29.00
C ARG A 500 -23.42 21.74 -30.51
N VAL A 501 -24.00 22.81 -31.04
CA VAL A 501 -23.92 23.13 -32.47
C VAL A 501 -22.63 23.92 -32.73
N ALA A 502 -21.86 23.49 -33.73
CA ALA A 502 -20.58 24.07 -34.10
C ALA A 502 -20.69 24.96 -35.33
N THR A 503 -20.01 26.10 -35.29
CA THR A 503 -19.79 26.98 -36.43
C THR A 503 -18.92 26.28 -37.46
N ASP A 504 -19.36 26.37 -38.70
CA ASP A 504 -18.51 26.17 -39.86
C ASP A 504 -18.98 27.17 -40.92
N ALA A 505 -18.11 27.56 -41.84
CA ALA A 505 -18.27 28.73 -42.71
C ALA A 505 -19.37 28.63 -43.80
N GLY A 506 -20.39 27.79 -43.61
CA GLY A 506 -21.56 27.71 -44.47
C GLY A 506 -22.83 27.70 -43.63
N ASP A 507 -23.74 28.63 -43.91
CA ASP A 507 -25.11 28.67 -43.38
C ASP A 507 -25.77 27.30 -43.53
N THR A 508 -25.74 26.49 -42.47
CA THR A 508 -26.56 25.29 -42.39
C THR A 508 -27.79 25.61 -41.56
N GLU A 509 -28.90 25.86 -42.24
CA GLU A 509 -30.22 25.95 -41.64
C GLU A 509 -30.65 24.54 -41.20
N GLY A 510 -30.86 24.35 -39.89
CA GLY A 510 -31.30 23.09 -39.32
C GLY A 510 -32.20 23.31 -38.13
N ILE A 511 -32.84 22.23 -37.65
CA ILE A 511 -33.61 22.26 -36.41
C ILE A 511 -33.00 21.32 -35.37
N LEU A 512 -33.17 21.69 -34.11
CA LEU A 512 -32.92 20.87 -32.93
C LEU A 512 -34.27 20.54 -32.29
N VAL A 513 -34.46 19.28 -31.93
CA VAL A 513 -35.64 18.82 -31.23
C VAL A 513 -35.20 18.38 -29.84
N ILE A 514 -35.66 19.13 -28.85
CA ILE A 514 -35.19 19.05 -27.46
C ILE A 514 -36.37 18.75 -26.55
N GLU A 515 -36.17 17.82 -25.62
CA GLU A 515 -37.08 17.52 -24.53
C GLU A 515 -36.92 18.54 -23.41
N GLU A 516 -38.02 19.17 -22.95
CA GLU A 516 -37.93 20.21 -21.92
C GLU A 516 -37.58 19.65 -20.54
N ALA A 517 -38.09 18.47 -20.19
CA ALA A 517 -37.79 17.80 -18.93
C ALA A 517 -37.55 16.29 -19.13
N PRO A 518 -36.36 15.86 -19.58
CA PRO A 518 -36.03 14.44 -19.80
C PRO A 518 -36.07 13.56 -18.53
N LEU A 519 -36.24 14.19 -17.36
CA LEU A 519 -36.28 13.55 -16.04
C LEU A 519 -37.67 13.55 -15.39
N ALA A 520 -38.68 14.19 -16.00
CA ALA A 520 -40.03 14.21 -15.43
C ALA A 520 -40.68 12.83 -15.61
N GLY A 521 -40.76 12.05 -14.52
CA GLY A 521 -41.52 10.78 -14.47
C GLY A 521 -40.70 9.50 -14.30
N ARG A 522 -39.36 9.52 -14.42
CA ARG A 522 -38.52 8.33 -14.14
C ARG A 522 -38.06 8.34 -12.68
N ARG A 523 -38.49 7.33 -11.90
CA ARG A 523 -38.06 7.14 -10.50
C ARG A 523 -36.54 7.23 -10.38
N LYS A 524 -36.08 8.18 -9.57
CA LYS A 524 -34.68 8.48 -9.29
C LYS A 524 -34.12 7.44 -8.31
N GLY A 525 -33.92 6.20 -8.78
CA GLY A 525 -33.06 5.23 -8.08
C GLY A 525 -31.61 5.70 -8.16
N LEU A 526 -30.83 5.51 -7.09
CA LEU A 526 -29.42 5.92 -7.03
C LEU A 526 -28.65 5.48 -8.29
N ARG A 527 -28.29 6.44 -9.15
CA ARG A 527 -27.47 6.25 -10.36
C ARG A 527 -26.03 5.87 -9.99
N GLY A 528 -25.85 4.65 -9.51
CA GLY A 528 -24.56 4.09 -9.11
C GLY A 528 -24.44 2.57 -9.35
N GLY A 529 -25.19 2.00 -10.30
CA GLY A 529 -25.25 0.55 -10.53
C GLY A 529 -25.44 0.12 -11.99
N LEU A 530 -25.71 -1.18 -12.18
CA LEU A 530 -25.84 -1.89 -13.46
C LEU A 530 -26.81 -1.22 -14.44
N GLU A 531 -27.87 -0.58 -13.96
CA GLU A 531 -28.83 0.18 -14.79
C GLU A 531 -28.18 1.38 -15.50
N GLY A 532 -27.25 2.08 -14.84
CA GLY A 532 -26.50 3.18 -15.46
C GLY A 532 -25.52 2.68 -16.53
N ALA A 533 -24.95 1.47 -16.34
CA ALA A 533 -24.11 0.82 -17.34
C ALA A 533 -24.94 0.28 -18.52
N PHE A 534 -26.16 -0.19 -18.26
CA PHE A 534 -27.08 -0.65 -19.30
C PHE A 534 -27.63 0.51 -20.13
N ASP A 535 -27.99 1.63 -19.50
CA ASP A 535 -28.39 2.87 -20.19
C ASP A 535 -27.22 3.45 -21.01
N ALA A 536 -26.00 3.44 -20.47
CA ALA A 536 -24.80 3.81 -21.22
C ALA A 536 -24.53 2.87 -22.40
N ALA A 537 -24.76 1.56 -22.25
CA ALA A 537 -24.64 0.60 -23.33
C ALA A 537 -25.70 0.80 -24.41
N LEU A 538 -26.96 1.02 -24.05
CA LEU A 538 -28.04 1.31 -25.01
C LEU A 538 -27.77 2.61 -25.77
N LYS A 539 -27.31 3.65 -25.07
CA LYS A 539 -26.88 4.92 -25.68
C LYS A 539 -25.72 4.73 -26.66
N ALA A 540 -24.77 3.85 -26.34
CA ALA A 540 -23.67 3.45 -27.24
C ALA A 540 -24.16 2.89 -28.57
N PHE A 541 -25.33 2.23 -28.59
CA PHE A 541 -25.96 1.68 -29.80
C PHE A 541 -27.01 2.61 -30.45
N GLY A 542 -27.17 3.85 -29.97
CA GLY A 542 -28.11 4.82 -30.50
C GLY A 542 -29.58 4.47 -30.21
N ILE A 543 -29.84 3.87 -29.04
CA ILE A 543 -31.16 3.37 -28.62
C ILE A 543 -31.76 4.25 -27.52
#